data_AF-H2XMW5-F1
#
_entry.id   AF-H2XMW5-F1
#
_cell.length_a   1.000
_cell.length_b   1.000
_cell.length_c   1.000
_cell.angle_alpha   90.00
_cell.angle_beta   90.00
_cell.angle_gamma   90.00
#
_symmetry.space_group_name_H-M   'P 1'
#
loop_
_entity.id
_entity.type
_entity.pdbx_description
1 polymer ?
#
loop_
_entity_poly.entity_id
_entity_poly.type
_entity_poly.pdbx_seq_one_letter_code
_entity_poly.pdbx_strand_id
1 'polypeptide(L)'
;CGKNLENCYTMSCCSCFSALRPQYKRLVDSIYPANPEDGLVRSEMEKLTYYAASAPEKLDRIGDYLARRLTRDMARKREMPVVIAMEALNQLLLACHAQQINLFVESFLKMVATLLESDNPEFLTLGTNSFEKFSEIKEDTASYHRRYDFFVSKFSSMCHSQQKNSAIRQKVQLHGVRGLRGVIRKTVTDELQVNIWEKQHMDKIIPSLLYSMQDDPDSSLTEEASPGNNKNNVNHSALAEEALRELFSRA
;
A
#
# COMPACT_ATOMS: atom_id res chain seq x y z
N CYS A 1 17.92 -7.95 -52.76
CA CYS A 1 18.29 -9.23 -52.12
C CYS A 1 18.47 -8.97 -50.63
N GLY A 2 17.56 -9.27 -49.70
CA GLY A 2 16.67 -10.43 -49.67
C GLY A 2 17.47 -11.65 -49.23
N LYS A 3 17.51 -11.93 -47.92
CA LYS A 3 17.44 -13.28 -47.31
C LYS A 3 17.42 -13.20 -45.78
N ASN A 4 16.31 -13.70 -45.25
CA ASN A 4 16.15 -14.19 -43.88
C ASN A 4 17.14 -15.32 -43.59
N LEU A 5 17.58 -15.43 -42.34
CA LEU A 5 17.90 -16.72 -41.72
C LEU A 5 17.48 -16.66 -40.25
N GLU A 6 16.31 -17.25 -40.01
CA GLU A 6 15.87 -17.78 -38.73
C GLU A 6 16.82 -18.87 -38.23
N ASN A 7 16.70 -19.16 -36.93
CA ASN A 7 17.18 -20.35 -36.21
C ASN A 7 18.67 -20.44 -35.87
N CYS A 8 18.99 -19.97 -34.66
CA CYS A 8 19.89 -20.71 -33.77
C CYS A 8 19.25 -20.80 -32.37
N TYR A 9 18.25 -21.67 -32.25
CA TYR A 9 17.84 -22.23 -30.97
C TYR A 9 18.91 -23.23 -30.51
N THR A 10 19.12 -23.24 -29.19
CA THR A 10 19.83 -24.23 -28.36
C THR A 10 21.26 -23.92 -27.89
N MET A 11 21.37 -24.00 -26.57
CA MET A 11 22.55 -24.19 -25.71
C MET A 11 23.44 -23.00 -25.32
N SER A 12 23.23 -22.61 -24.06
CA SER A 12 24.25 -22.25 -23.07
C SER A 12 25.00 -20.94 -23.27
N CYS A 13 24.36 -19.83 -22.87
CA CYS A 13 25.05 -18.57 -22.60
C CYS A 13 24.37 -17.83 -21.43
N CYS A 14 24.45 -18.40 -20.21
CA CYS A 14 23.63 -17.98 -19.07
C CYS A 14 24.40 -17.39 -17.87
N SER A 15 25.61 -16.83 -18.05
CA SER A 15 26.38 -16.32 -16.88
C SER A 15 27.09 -14.98 -17.05
N CYS A 16 27.16 -14.41 -18.26
CA CYS A 16 27.83 -13.13 -18.49
C CYS A 16 26.89 -11.91 -18.46
N PHE A 17 25.57 -12.11 -18.52
CA PHE A 17 24.58 -11.01 -18.55
C PHE A 17 24.33 -10.33 -17.20
N SER A 18 24.75 -10.94 -16.09
CA SER A 18 24.59 -10.34 -14.76
C SER A 18 25.52 -9.15 -14.54
N ALA A 19 26.72 -9.13 -15.15
CA ALA A 19 27.69 -8.05 -15.01
C ALA A 19 27.28 -6.75 -15.74
N LEU A 20 26.44 -6.85 -16.78
CA LEU A 20 25.90 -5.73 -17.56
C LEU A 20 24.66 -5.09 -16.93
N ARG A 21 24.06 -5.72 -15.90
CA ARG A 21 22.89 -5.16 -15.22
C ARG A 21 23.31 -4.02 -14.27
N PRO A 22 22.62 -2.87 -14.32
CA PRO A 22 22.83 -1.77 -13.37
C PRO A 22 22.82 -2.27 -11.93
N GLN A 23 23.75 -1.76 -11.11
CA GLN A 23 23.97 -2.19 -9.72
C GLN A 23 22.68 -2.17 -8.90
N TYR A 24 21.88 -1.10 -9.01
CA TYR A 24 20.62 -0.95 -8.27
C TYR A 24 19.62 -2.08 -8.57
N LYS A 25 19.55 -2.57 -9.81
CA LYS A 25 18.68 -3.71 -10.17
C LYS A 25 19.15 -5.00 -9.53
N ARG A 26 20.48 -5.21 -9.46
CA ARG A 26 21.05 -6.39 -8.80
C ARG A 26 20.79 -6.41 -7.31
N LEU A 27 20.91 -5.25 -6.65
CA LEU A 27 20.57 -5.09 -5.23
C LEU A 27 19.08 -5.31 -4.98
N VAL A 28 18.20 -4.76 -5.83
CA VAL A 28 16.77 -5.05 -5.71
C VAL A 28 16.48 -6.53 -5.98
N ASP A 29 17.14 -7.15 -6.95
CA ASP A 29 16.92 -8.57 -7.25
C ASP A 29 17.38 -9.47 -6.07
N SER A 30 18.41 -9.09 -5.31
CA SER A 30 18.95 -9.88 -4.21
C SER A 30 18.09 -9.90 -2.94
N ILE A 31 17.18 -8.93 -2.75
CA ILE A 31 16.26 -8.95 -1.61
C ILE A 31 15.20 -10.06 -1.72
N TYR A 32 15.05 -10.66 -2.91
CA TYR A 32 14.11 -11.75 -3.15
C TYR A 32 14.80 -13.11 -2.98
N PRO A 33 14.30 -13.98 -2.10
CA PRO A 33 14.81 -15.34 -1.95
C PRO A 33 14.45 -16.21 -3.15
N ALA A 34 15.11 -17.38 -3.24
CA ALA A 34 14.77 -18.40 -4.23
C ALA A 34 13.35 -18.96 -4.01
N ASN A 35 12.97 -19.18 -2.75
CA ASN A 35 11.62 -19.53 -2.34
C ASN A 35 10.91 -18.28 -1.78
N PRO A 36 9.88 -17.73 -2.46
CA PRO A 36 9.19 -16.52 -2.02
C PRO A 36 8.60 -16.57 -0.60
N GLU A 37 8.26 -17.77 -0.11
CA GLU A 37 7.71 -17.97 1.24
C GLU A 37 8.72 -17.63 2.35
N ASP A 38 10.02 -17.63 2.04
CA ASP A 38 11.08 -17.28 3.01
C ASP A 38 11.07 -15.77 3.36
N GLY A 39 10.32 -14.97 2.59
CA GLY A 39 10.17 -13.53 2.81
C GLY A 39 11.40 -12.71 2.43
N LEU A 40 11.37 -11.41 2.77
CA LEU A 40 12.40 -10.45 2.40
C LEU A 40 13.76 -10.82 3.03
N VAL A 41 14.81 -10.91 2.20
CA VAL A 41 16.17 -11.20 2.68
C VAL A 41 16.75 -9.97 3.39
N ARG A 42 16.73 -9.99 4.72
CA ARG A 42 17.07 -8.82 5.57
C ARG A 42 18.44 -8.23 5.31
N SER A 43 19.48 -9.07 5.21
CA SER A 43 20.86 -8.61 4.97
C SER A 43 21.03 -7.94 3.60
N GLU A 44 20.28 -8.36 2.59
CA GLU A 44 20.28 -7.74 1.27
C GLU A 44 19.45 -6.44 1.27
N MET A 45 18.36 -6.41 2.05
CA MET A 45 17.58 -5.20 2.27
C MET A 45 18.40 -4.10 2.95
N GLU A 46 19.18 -4.42 3.98
CA GLU A 46 20.07 -3.46 4.66
C GLU A 46 21.08 -2.83 3.68
N LYS A 47 21.65 -3.64 2.79
CA LYS A 47 22.55 -3.16 1.72
C LYS A 47 21.81 -2.24 0.74
N LEU A 48 20.59 -2.59 0.35
CA LEU A 48 19.76 -1.76 -0.54
C LEU A 48 19.40 -0.43 0.13
N THR A 49 19.03 -0.45 1.40
CA THR A 49 18.74 0.74 2.20
C THR A 49 19.95 1.66 2.31
N TYR A 50 21.12 1.11 2.65
CA TYR A 50 22.37 1.89 2.68
C TYR A 50 22.71 2.48 1.31
N TYR A 51 22.53 1.71 0.24
CA TYR A 51 22.76 2.18 -1.12
C TYR A 51 21.81 3.32 -1.52
N ALA A 52 20.53 3.22 -1.14
CA ALA A 52 19.54 4.25 -1.41
C ALA A 52 19.81 5.54 -0.62
N ALA A 53 20.15 5.41 0.67
CA ALA A 53 20.45 6.55 1.54
C ALA A 53 21.73 7.30 1.11
N SER A 54 22.72 6.59 0.56
CA SER A 54 23.96 7.19 0.06
C SER A 54 23.87 7.79 -1.34
N ALA A 55 22.80 7.50 -2.10
CA ALA A 55 22.61 7.96 -3.46
C ALA A 55 21.12 8.26 -3.76
N PRO A 56 20.58 9.39 -3.26
CA PRO A 56 19.16 9.74 -3.36
C PRO A 56 18.64 9.78 -4.80
N GLU A 57 19.47 10.15 -5.77
CA GLU A 57 19.11 10.18 -7.20
C GLU A 57 18.80 8.79 -7.79
N LYS A 58 19.17 7.72 -7.08
CA LYS A 58 18.88 6.33 -7.45
C LYS A 58 17.62 5.80 -6.78
N LEU A 59 17.13 6.46 -5.73
CA LEU A 59 15.94 6.05 -5.00
C LEU A 59 14.73 5.97 -5.93
N ASP A 60 14.55 6.95 -6.81
CA ASP A 60 13.50 6.93 -7.82
C ASP A 60 13.62 5.73 -8.77
N ARG A 61 14.84 5.41 -9.23
CA ARG A 61 15.08 4.25 -10.11
C ARG A 61 14.83 2.91 -9.42
N ILE A 62 15.11 2.84 -8.12
CA ILE A 62 14.80 1.68 -7.27
C ILE A 62 13.28 1.53 -7.14
N GLY A 63 12.59 2.63 -6.81
CA GLY A 63 11.13 2.70 -6.75
C GLY A 63 10.46 2.25 -8.06
N ASP A 64 10.88 2.79 -9.20
CA ASP A 64 10.37 2.42 -10.53
C ASP A 64 10.58 0.95 -10.89
N TYR A 65 11.69 0.37 -10.43
CA TYR A 65 11.97 -1.04 -10.68
C TYR A 65 11.13 -1.96 -9.79
N LEU A 66 10.98 -1.60 -8.51
CA LEU A 66 10.06 -2.28 -7.58
C LEU A 66 8.61 -2.18 -8.07
N ALA A 67 8.17 -1.02 -8.55
CA ALA A 67 6.83 -0.81 -9.10
C ALA A 67 6.54 -1.74 -10.28
N ARG A 68 7.43 -1.76 -11.29
CA ARG A 68 7.29 -2.66 -12.44
C ARG A 68 7.26 -4.12 -12.04
N ARG A 69 8.08 -4.50 -11.05
CA ARG A 69 8.13 -5.87 -10.53
C ARG A 69 6.84 -6.24 -9.81
N LEU A 70 6.33 -5.36 -8.95
CA LEU A 70 5.06 -5.51 -8.24
C LEU A 70 3.90 -5.68 -9.22
N THR A 71 3.74 -4.77 -10.19
CA THR A 71 2.65 -4.86 -11.19
C THR A 71 2.70 -6.17 -11.97
N ARG A 72 3.91 -6.60 -12.39
CA ARG A 72 4.10 -7.89 -13.08
C ARG A 72 3.70 -9.08 -12.20
N ASP A 73 4.05 -9.03 -10.93
CA ASP A 73 3.85 -10.15 -10.01
C ASP A 73 2.38 -10.25 -9.55
N MET A 74 1.70 -9.10 -9.42
CA MET A 74 0.24 -9.02 -9.28
C MET A 74 -0.48 -9.61 -10.49
N ALA A 75 -0.08 -9.26 -11.72
CA ALA A 75 -0.68 -9.81 -12.94
C ALA A 75 -0.52 -11.34 -13.05
N ARG A 76 0.53 -11.88 -12.44
CA ARG A 76 0.80 -13.33 -12.34
C ARG A 76 0.19 -13.98 -11.10
N LYS A 77 -0.56 -13.22 -10.29
CA LYS A 77 -1.17 -13.67 -9.03
C LYS A 77 -0.16 -14.29 -8.05
N ARG A 78 1.06 -13.73 -8.00
CA ARG A 78 2.10 -14.16 -7.05
C ARG A 78 2.12 -13.23 -5.84
N GLU A 79 1.54 -13.68 -4.74
CA GLU A 79 1.33 -12.81 -3.57
C GLU A 79 2.64 -12.52 -2.81
N MET A 80 3.43 -13.54 -2.48
CA MET A 80 4.65 -13.35 -1.67
C MET A 80 5.68 -12.40 -2.31
N PRO A 81 5.98 -12.47 -3.62
CA PRO A 81 6.83 -11.47 -4.26
C PRO A 81 6.28 -10.04 -4.17
N VAL A 82 4.95 -9.86 -4.19
CA VAL A 82 4.31 -8.56 -4.03
C VAL A 82 4.47 -8.07 -2.59
N VAL A 83 4.30 -8.95 -1.60
CA VAL A 83 4.56 -8.66 -0.18
C VAL A 83 6.01 -8.21 0.04
N ILE A 84 6.98 -8.92 -0.54
CA ILE A 84 8.41 -8.57 -0.46
C ILE A 84 8.66 -7.18 -1.06
N ALA A 85 8.07 -6.87 -2.23
CA ALA A 85 8.22 -5.58 -2.86
C ALA A 85 7.69 -4.44 -1.97
N MET A 86 6.50 -4.60 -1.39
CA MET A 86 5.90 -3.60 -0.50
C MET A 86 6.65 -3.45 0.82
N GLU A 87 7.14 -4.54 1.41
CA GLU A 87 7.94 -4.46 2.63
C GLU A 87 9.26 -3.73 2.38
N ALA A 88 9.92 -4.00 1.25
CA ALA A 88 11.11 -3.25 0.85
C ALA A 88 10.83 -1.75 0.69
N LEU A 89 9.71 -1.39 0.05
CA LEU A 89 9.31 0.00 -0.13
C LEU A 89 9.02 0.70 1.20
N ASN A 90 8.32 0.03 2.12
CA ASN A 90 8.04 0.54 3.45
C ASN A 90 9.36 0.83 4.22
N GLN A 91 10.33 -0.08 4.13
CA GLN A 91 11.64 0.13 4.78
C GLN A 91 12.45 1.26 4.15
N LEU A 92 12.45 1.37 2.81
CA LEU A 92 13.09 2.49 2.12
C LEU A 92 12.46 3.83 2.50
N LEU A 93 11.14 3.87 2.61
CA LEU A 93 10.37 5.06 2.99
C LEU A 93 10.70 5.52 4.42
N LEU A 94 10.95 4.58 5.35
CA LEU A 94 11.33 4.89 6.73
C LEU A 94 12.81 5.28 6.88
N ALA A 95 13.69 4.68 6.08
CA ALA A 95 15.13 4.86 6.22
C ALA A 95 15.67 6.09 5.48
N CYS A 96 14.96 6.58 4.47
CA CYS A 96 15.29 7.82 3.78
C CYS A 96 14.56 8.99 4.47
N HIS A 97 15.14 10.21 4.50
CA HIS A 97 14.50 11.40 5.11
C HIS A 97 13.63 12.17 4.12
N ALA A 98 12.48 12.71 4.59
CA ALA A 98 11.41 13.32 3.78
C ALA A 98 11.87 14.36 2.74
N GLN A 99 12.92 15.14 3.01
CA GLN A 99 13.43 16.17 2.10
C GLN A 99 13.90 15.63 0.73
N GLN A 100 14.21 14.33 0.63
CA GLN A 100 14.75 13.70 -0.58
C GLN A 100 13.75 12.78 -1.30
N ILE A 101 12.49 12.69 -0.85
CA ILE A 101 11.61 11.55 -1.17
C ILE A 101 10.34 11.95 -1.92
N ASN A 102 10.01 13.22 -2.15
CA ASN A 102 8.70 13.58 -2.72
C ASN A 102 8.29 12.77 -3.98
N LEU A 103 9.23 12.53 -4.91
CA LEU A 103 9.02 11.67 -6.09
C LEU A 103 8.90 10.17 -5.75
N PHE A 104 9.70 9.69 -4.80
CA PHE A 104 9.60 8.33 -4.29
C PHE A 104 8.29 8.10 -3.52
N VAL A 105 7.79 9.07 -2.75
CA VAL A 105 6.47 8.99 -2.11
C VAL A 105 5.37 8.92 -3.16
N GLU A 106 5.45 9.71 -4.24
CA GLU A 106 4.49 9.62 -5.33
C GLU A 106 4.49 8.22 -5.96
N SER A 107 5.69 7.66 -6.19
CA SER A 107 5.85 6.30 -6.70
C SER A 107 5.29 5.25 -5.73
N PHE A 108 5.55 5.41 -4.43
CA PHE A 108 4.98 4.58 -3.37
C PHE A 108 3.45 4.62 -3.37
N LEU A 109 2.85 5.82 -3.39
CA LEU A 109 1.40 5.99 -3.40
C LEU A 109 0.77 5.39 -4.66
N LYS A 110 1.43 5.48 -5.83
CA LYS A 110 0.97 4.80 -7.05
C LYS A 110 0.94 3.28 -6.89
N MET A 111 1.93 2.68 -6.23
CA MET A 111 1.94 1.24 -5.97
C MET A 111 0.88 0.82 -4.95
N VAL A 112 0.69 1.60 -3.89
CA VAL A 112 -0.42 1.39 -2.94
C VAL A 112 -1.75 1.47 -3.68
N ALA A 113 -1.96 2.48 -4.53
CA ALA A 113 -3.17 2.62 -5.33
C ALA A 113 -3.40 1.40 -6.23
N THR A 114 -2.36 0.91 -6.90
CA THR A 114 -2.41 -0.30 -7.74
C THR A 114 -2.88 -1.53 -6.94
N LEU A 115 -2.40 -1.71 -5.70
CA LEU A 115 -2.86 -2.80 -4.83
C LEU A 115 -4.34 -2.63 -4.46
N LEU A 116 -4.74 -1.41 -4.12
CA LEU A 116 -6.11 -1.09 -3.74
C LEU A 116 -7.10 -1.19 -4.92
N GLU A 117 -6.64 -1.08 -6.16
CA GLU A 117 -7.48 -1.31 -7.35
C GLU A 117 -7.82 -2.79 -7.58
N SER A 118 -7.09 -3.72 -6.94
CA SER A 118 -7.35 -5.14 -7.11
C SER A 118 -8.59 -5.63 -6.35
N ASP A 119 -9.16 -6.74 -6.82
CA ASP A 119 -10.24 -7.45 -6.13
C ASP A 119 -9.73 -8.46 -5.09
N ASN A 120 -8.40 -8.60 -4.94
CA ASN A 120 -7.81 -9.54 -3.98
C ASN A 120 -7.80 -8.93 -2.57
N PRO A 121 -8.53 -9.51 -1.59
CA PRO A 121 -8.56 -8.99 -0.22
C PRO A 121 -7.18 -8.86 0.43
N GLU A 122 -6.23 -9.76 0.11
CA GLU A 122 -4.88 -9.70 0.68
C GLU A 122 -4.08 -8.51 0.13
N PHE A 123 -4.30 -8.13 -1.14
CA PHE A 123 -3.71 -6.91 -1.71
C PHE A 123 -4.35 -5.65 -1.14
N LEU A 124 -5.67 -5.66 -0.89
CA LEU A 124 -6.34 -4.56 -0.17
C LEU A 124 -5.75 -4.37 1.23
N THR A 125 -5.55 -5.46 1.96
CA THR A 125 -4.90 -5.46 3.28
C THR A 125 -3.47 -4.93 3.19
N LEU A 126 -2.66 -5.43 2.26
CA LEU A 126 -1.26 -5.02 2.09
C LEU A 126 -1.13 -3.52 1.74
N GLY A 127 -1.96 -3.04 0.81
CA GLY A 127 -2.02 -1.64 0.43
C GLY A 127 -2.43 -0.75 1.60
N THR A 128 -3.50 -1.12 2.30
CA THR A 128 -3.99 -0.36 3.46
C THR A 128 -2.96 -0.31 4.59
N ASN A 129 -2.33 -1.44 4.93
CA ASN A 129 -1.30 -1.48 5.98
C ASN A 129 -0.09 -0.61 5.61
N SER A 130 0.33 -0.63 4.34
CA SER A 130 1.45 0.21 3.89
C SER A 130 1.09 1.70 3.91
N PHE A 131 -0.14 2.04 3.51
CA PHE A 131 -0.64 3.41 3.62
C PHE A 131 -0.73 3.90 5.07
N GLU A 132 -1.18 3.04 5.99
CA GLU A 132 -1.25 3.39 7.42
C GLU A 132 0.15 3.64 8.00
N LYS A 133 1.13 2.77 7.71
CA LYS A 133 2.55 3.00 8.08
C LYS A 133 3.04 4.34 7.54
N PHE A 134 2.76 4.63 6.27
CA PHE A 134 3.10 5.91 5.68
C PHE A 134 2.41 7.09 6.38
N SER A 135 1.14 6.93 6.80
CA SER A 135 0.37 7.97 7.48
C SER A 135 1.01 8.45 8.78
N GLU A 136 1.83 7.62 9.43
CA GLU A 136 2.52 7.90 10.69
C GLU A 136 3.83 8.68 10.52
N ILE A 137 4.39 8.69 9.31
CA ILE A 137 5.64 9.39 9.02
C ILE A 137 5.36 10.89 8.99
N LYS A 138 6.06 11.66 9.84
CA LYS A 138 6.03 13.13 9.79
C LYS A 138 6.87 13.61 8.61
N GLU A 139 6.35 14.60 7.90
CA GLU A 139 7.05 15.22 6.77
C GLU A 139 7.43 16.63 7.17
N ASP A 140 8.72 16.95 7.12
CA ASP A 140 9.25 18.28 7.47
C ASP A 140 9.03 19.31 6.35
N THR A 141 8.46 18.89 5.22
CA THR A 141 8.21 19.74 4.05
C THR A 141 6.82 19.44 3.52
N ALA A 142 6.03 20.50 3.34
CA ALA A 142 4.69 20.39 2.80
C ALA A 142 4.69 19.73 1.41
N SER A 143 3.79 18.77 1.21
CA SER A 143 3.65 18.02 -0.04
C SER A 143 2.46 18.55 -0.86
N TYR A 144 2.60 19.76 -1.40
CA TYR A 144 1.52 20.49 -2.10
C TYR A 144 0.94 19.78 -3.33
N HIS A 145 1.67 18.83 -3.92
CA HIS A 145 1.21 18.09 -5.11
C HIS A 145 0.52 16.77 -4.79
N ARG A 146 0.49 16.37 -3.51
CA ARG A 146 -0.06 15.07 -3.14
C ARG A 146 -1.58 15.13 -3.06
N ARG A 147 -2.22 14.36 -3.93
CA ARG A 147 -3.68 14.23 -3.96
C ARG A 147 -4.12 12.92 -3.31
N TYR A 148 -5.08 13.02 -2.41
CA TYR A 148 -5.68 11.86 -1.73
C TYR A 148 -7.07 11.49 -2.27
N ASP A 149 -7.56 12.14 -3.34
CA ASP A 149 -8.90 11.90 -3.93
C ASP A 149 -9.20 10.41 -4.17
N PHE A 150 -8.23 9.72 -4.77
CA PHE A 150 -8.31 8.29 -5.04
C PHE A 150 -8.44 7.50 -3.72
N PHE A 151 -7.59 7.78 -2.75
CA PHE A 151 -7.56 7.08 -1.46
C PHE A 151 -8.84 7.32 -0.66
N VAL A 152 -9.32 8.56 -0.59
CA VAL A 152 -10.62 8.90 0.02
C VAL A 152 -11.71 8.08 -0.64
N SER A 153 -11.82 8.14 -1.97
CA SER A 153 -12.88 7.44 -2.70
C SER A 153 -12.80 5.91 -2.53
N LYS A 154 -11.59 5.35 -2.61
CA LYS A 154 -11.38 3.91 -2.50
C LYS A 154 -11.61 3.40 -1.08
N PHE A 155 -11.06 4.04 -0.06
CA PHE A 155 -11.26 3.63 1.33
C PHE A 155 -12.72 3.81 1.77
N SER A 156 -13.39 4.89 1.36
CA SER A 156 -14.85 5.02 1.55
C SER A 156 -15.61 3.87 0.89
N SER A 157 -15.29 3.49 -0.35
CA SER A 157 -15.94 2.35 -1.01
C SER A 157 -15.72 1.03 -0.26
N MET A 158 -14.56 0.85 0.37
CA MET A 158 -14.24 -0.34 1.17
C MET A 158 -15.07 -0.40 2.46
N CYS A 159 -15.36 0.73 3.12
CA CYS A 159 -16.31 0.81 4.25
C CYS A 159 -17.70 0.28 3.88
N HIS A 160 -18.13 0.48 2.63
CA HIS A 160 -19.43 0.04 2.11
C HIS A 160 -19.35 -1.30 1.35
N SER A 161 -18.30 -2.09 1.56
CA SER A 161 -18.09 -3.36 0.86
C SER A 161 -19.28 -4.31 1.03
N GLN A 162 -19.77 -4.86 -0.09
CA GLN A 162 -20.88 -5.82 -0.14
C GLN A 162 -20.42 -7.23 -0.53
N GLN A 163 -19.21 -7.61 -0.09
CA GLN A 163 -18.67 -8.94 -0.36
C GLN A 163 -19.58 -10.04 0.22
N LYS A 164 -19.80 -11.11 -0.56
CA LYS A 164 -20.71 -12.21 -0.20
C LYS A 164 -20.23 -12.95 1.05
N ASN A 165 -18.92 -13.17 1.16
CA ASN A 165 -18.32 -13.79 2.33
C ASN A 165 -18.23 -12.76 3.46
N SER A 166 -18.95 -13.02 4.56
CA SER A 166 -19.02 -12.11 5.72
C SER A 166 -17.64 -11.80 6.32
N ALA A 167 -16.75 -12.80 6.47
CA ALA A 167 -15.41 -12.57 7.01
C ALA A 167 -14.55 -11.68 6.09
N ILE A 168 -14.63 -11.89 4.77
CA ILE A 168 -13.95 -11.04 3.80
C ILE A 168 -14.55 -9.63 3.80
N ARG A 169 -15.88 -9.52 3.87
CA ARG A 169 -16.60 -8.24 3.95
C ARG A 169 -16.12 -7.43 5.14
N GLN A 170 -16.19 -7.99 6.35
CA GLN A 170 -15.74 -7.34 7.58
C GLN A 170 -14.25 -6.94 7.51
N LYS A 171 -13.39 -7.81 6.98
CA LYS A 171 -11.96 -7.50 6.78
C LYS A 171 -11.76 -6.29 5.86
N VAL A 172 -12.46 -6.25 4.73
CA VAL A 172 -12.37 -5.13 3.78
C VAL A 172 -12.93 -3.84 4.40
N GLN A 173 -14.05 -3.90 5.10
CA GLN A 173 -14.66 -2.75 5.78
C GLN A 173 -13.71 -2.18 6.85
N LEU A 174 -13.11 -3.04 7.67
CA LEU A 174 -12.09 -2.65 8.65
C LEU A 174 -10.91 -1.93 8.00
N HIS A 175 -10.42 -2.42 6.86
CA HIS A 175 -9.36 -1.76 6.11
C HIS A 175 -9.81 -0.43 5.49
N GLY A 176 -11.08 -0.30 5.10
CA GLY A 176 -11.66 0.99 4.69
C GLY A 176 -11.53 2.04 5.78
N VAL A 177 -11.94 1.73 7.01
CA VAL A 177 -11.86 2.65 8.16
C VAL A 177 -10.41 2.99 8.49
N ARG A 178 -9.52 2.00 8.54
CA ARG A 178 -8.08 2.22 8.80
C ARG A 178 -7.45 3.13 7.74
N GLY A 179 -7.80 2.92 6.48
CA GLY A 179 -7.35 3.77 5.38
C GLY A 179 -7.84 5.21 5.50
N LEU A 180 -9.14 5.42 5.78
CA LEU A 180 -9.70 6.75 6.02
C LEU A 180 -9.03 7.46 7.20
N ARG A 181 -8.81 6.76 8.32
CA ARG A 181 -8.06 7.28 9.47
C ARG A 181 -6.65 7.72 9.09
N GLY A 182 -5.96 6.94 8.26
CA GLY A 182 -4.64 7.32 7.71
C GLY A 182 -4.70 8.58 6.83
N VAL A 183 -5.75 8.76 6.03
CA VAL A 183 -5.92 9.98 5.20
C VAL A 183 -6.17 11.20 6.09
N ILE A 184 -7.07 11.07 7.08
CA ILE A 184 -7.37 12.13 8.05
C ILE A 184 -6.08 12.54 8.77
N ARG A 185 -5.32 11.57 9.29
CA ARG A 185 -4.03 11.82 9.94
C ARG A 185 -3.07 12.60 9.05
N LYS A 186 -2.97 12.25 7.77
CA LYS A 186 -2.04 12.93 6.85
C LYS A 186 -2.48 14.34 6.45
N THR A 187 -3.78 14.57 6.33
CA THR A 187 -4.31 15.81 5.74
C THR A 187 -4.72 16.86 6.76
N VAL A 188 -5.10 16.44 7.97
CA VAL A 188 -5.50 17.36 9.05
C VAL A 188 -4.29 17.81 9.89
N THR A 189 -3.14 17.18 9.73
CA THR A 189 -1.91 17.54 10.47
C THR A 189 -1.12 18.69 9.82
N ASP A 190 -1.42 19.07 8.59
CA ASP A 190 -0.59 19.97 7.80
C ASP A 190 -1.48 21.00 7.06
N GLU A 191 -1.47 22.25 7.54
CA GLU A 191 -2.25 23.37 6.97
C GLU A 191 -1.92 23.65 5.49
N LEU A 192 -0.83 23.08 4.99
CA LEU A 192 -0.32 23.26 3.63
C LEU A 192 -0.67 22.08 2.70
N GLN A 193 -1.40 21.07 3.18
CA GLN A 193 -1.88 19.94 2.36
C GLN A 193 -3.26 20.19 1.74
N VAL A 194 -3.63 19.31 0.79
CA VAL A 194 -4.95 19.33 0.14
C VAL A 194 -6.03 19.39 1.20
N ASN A 195 -6.92 20.37 1.04
CA ASN A 195 -7.96 20.67 2.01
C ASN A 195 -8.96 19.51 2.09
N ILE A 196 -8.76 18.62 3.06
CA ILE A 196 -9.66 17.48 3.30
C ILE A 196 -11.09 17.94 3.61
N TRP A 197 -11.28 19.19 4.05
CA TRP A 197 -12.58 19.79 4.32
C TRP A 197 -13.36 20.18 3.06
N GLU A 198 -12.76 20.03 1.87
CA GLU A 198 -13.53 20.18 0.63
C GLU A 198 -14.71 19.20 0.62
N LYS A 199 -15.86 19.73 0.17
CA LYS A 199 -17.12 19.00 0.14
C LYS A 199 -17.00 17.62 -0.54
N GLN A 200 -16.23 17.53 -1.63
CA GLN A 200 -16.00 16.29 -2.37
C GLN A 200 -15.38 15.14 -1.55
N HIS A 201 -14.63 15.48 -0.49
CA HIS A 201 -14.03 14.52 0.44
C HIS A 201 -14.97 14.25 1.61
N MET A 202 -15.49 15.31 2.24
CA MET A 202 -16.37 15.19 3.41
C MET A 202 -17.67 14.43 3.11
N ASP A 203 -18.25 14.61 1.92
CA ASP A 203 -19.44 13.87 1.45
C ASP A 203 -19.19 12.35 1.33
N LYS A 204 -17.93 11.91 1.36
CA LYS A 204 -17.55 10.48 1.36
C LYS A 204 -17.08 10.01 2.73
N ILE A 205 -16.25 10.81 3.41
CA ILE A 205 -15.63 10.43 4.68
C ILE A 205 -16.68 10.30 5.79
N ILE A 206 -17.49 11.34 6.01
CA ILE A 206 -18.45 11.36 7.11
C ILE A 206 -19.48 10.23 6.99
N PRO A 207 -20.17 10.04 5.84
CA PRO A 207 -21.14 8.95 5.73
C PRO A 207 -20.51 7.56 5.85
N SER A 208 -19.27 7.38 5.41
CA SER A 208 -18.57 6.09 5.50
C SER A 208 -18.20 5.74 6.94
N LEU A 209 -17.71 6.70 7.72
CA LEU A 209 -17.41 6.49 9.13
C LEU A 209 -18.68 6.26 9.95
N LEU A 210 -19.74 7.03 9.69
CA LEU A 210 -21.03 6.81 10.34
C LEU A 210 -21.63 5.44 10.00
N TYR A 211 -21.52 4.99 8.75
CA TYR A 211 -21.95 3.64 8.36
C TYR A 211 -21.16 2.56 9.11
N SER A 212 -19.85 2.72 9.23
CA SER A 212 -18.98 1.80 9.97
C SER A 212 -19.23 1.75 11.48
N MET A 213 -19.88 2.76 12.05
CA MET A 213 -20.28 2.79 13.46
C MET A 213 -21.62 2.10 13.72
N GLN A 214 -22.45 1.91 12.68
CA GLN A 214 -23.75 1.27 12.82
C GLN A 214 -23.54 -0.22 13.09
N ASP A 215 -24.20 -0.73 14.12
CA ASP A 215 -24.25 -2.16 14.38
C ASP A 215 -24.91 -2.86 13.19
N ASP A 216 -24.28 -3.92 12.67
CA ASP A 216 -24.85 -4.75 11.61
C ASP A 216 -26.20 -5.32 12.10
N PRO A 217 -27.36 -4.94 11.54
CA PRO A 217 -28.66 -5.38 12.06
C PRO A 217 -28.80 -6.91 12.03
N ASP A 218 -28.10 -7.60 11.13
CA ASP A 218 -28.05 -9.07 11.07
C ASP A 218 -27.32 -9.70 12.27
N SER A 219 -26.50 -8.96 13.01
CA SER A 219 -25.79 -9.47 14.19
C SER A 219 -26.73 -9.76 15.38
N SER A 220 -27.89 -9.09 15.43
CA SER A 220 -28.90 -9.26 16.48
C SER A 220 -29.89 -10.41 16.23
N LEU A 221 -29.93 -10.96 15.02
CA LEU A 221 -30.81 -12.06 14.64
C LEU A 221 -30.12 -13.43 14.70
N THR A 222 -28.82 -13.46 14.97
CA THR A 222 -28.00 -14.68 15.11
C THR A 222 -27.35 -14.76 16.49
N GLU A 223 -28.15 -14.75 17.57
CA GLU A 223 -27.64 -14.97 18.94
C GLU A 223 -27.35 -16.45 19.27
N GLU A 224 -27.41 -17.37 18.30
CA GLU A 224 -26.97 -18.74 18.52
C GLU A 224 -25.66 -19.07 17.75
N ALA A 225 -24.58 -19.16 18.54
CA ALA A 225 -23.33 -19.89 18.29
C ALA A 225 -22.22 -19.28 17.40
N SER A 226 -21.40 -18.36 17.95
CA SER A 226 -19.91 -18.46 17.89
C SER A 226 -19.18 -17.34 18.67
N PRO A 227 -18.25 -17.65 19.60
CA PRO A 227 -17.55 -16.63 20.41
C PRO A 227 -16.52 -15.75 19.66
N GLY A 228 -16.42 -15.85 18.33
CA GLY A 228 -15.36 -15.22 17.53
C GLY A 228 -15.73 -13.91 16.82
N ASN A 229 -17.02 -13.65 16.58
CA ASN A 229 -17.44 -12.59 15.64
C ASN A 229 -17.54 -11.18 16.29
N ASN A 230 -17.84 -11.12 17.59
CA ASN A 230 -18.06 -9.83 18.28
C ASN A 230 -16.80 -8.96 18.40
N LYS A 231 -15.59 -9.55 18.48
CA LYS A 231 -14.35 -8.77 18.65
C LYS A 231 -14.02 -7.90 17.44
N ASN A 232 -14.26 -8.41 16.22
CA ASN A 232 -13.94 -7.66 15.02
C ASN A 232 -14.93 -6.52 14.78
N ASN A 233 -16.20 -6.71 15.13
CA ASN A 233 -17.23 -5.69 14.99
C ASN A 233 -17.02 -4.53 15.98
N VAL A 234 -16.70 -4.85 17.23
CA VAL A 234 -16.36 -3.85 18.27
C VAL A 234 -15.09 -3.07 17.89
N ASN A 235 -14.09 -3.72 17.30
CA ASN A 235 -12.90 -3.03 16.82
C ASN A 235 -13.18 -2.12 15.60
N HIS A 236 -14.12 -2.50 14.73
CA HIS A 236 -14.48 -1.73 13.54
C HIS A 236 -15.18 -0.41 13.90
N SER A 237 -16.22 -0.47 14.74
CA SER A 237 -16.99 0.70 15.17
C SER A 237 -16.13 1.66 16.02
N ALA A 238 -15.35 1.12 16.97
CA ALA A 238 -14.45 1.94 17.81
C ALA A 238 -13.40 2.69 16.98
N LEU A 239 -12.83 2.06 15.94
CA LEU A 239 -11.88 2.74 15.05
C LEU A 239 -12.54 3.85 14.21
N ALA A 240 -13.80 3.68 13.83
CA ALA A 240 -14.54 4.70 13.08
C ALA A 240 -14.87 5.91 13.97
N GLU A 241 -15.25 5.66 15.22
CA GLU A 241 -15.43 6.71 16.23
C GLU A 241 -14.12 7.47 16.51
N GLU A 242 -13.01 6.77 16.67
CA GLU A 242 -11.68 7.39 16.84
C GLU A 242 -11.31 8.27 15.64
N ALA A 243 -11.56 7.80 14.41
CA ALA A 243 -11.29 8.55 13.20
C ALA A 243 -12.14 9.84 13.10
N LEU A 244 -13.43 9.78 13.45
CA LEU A 244 -14.28 10.99 13.52
C LEU A 244 -13.79 11.95 14.60
N ARG A 245 -13.42 11.43 15.77
CA ARG A 245 -12.90 12.25 16.86
C ARG A 245 -11.60 12.94 16.46
N GLU A 246 -10.69 12.24 15.79
CA GLU A 246 -9.46 12.81 15.25
C GLU A 246 -9.75 13.93 14.24
N LEU A 247 -10.69 13.69 13.31
CA LEU A 247 -11.14 14.69 12.33
C LEU A 247 -11.69 15.96 13.01
N PHE A 248 -12.63 15.82 13.95
CA PHE A 248 -13.26 16.98 14.60
C PHE A 248 -12.39 17.65 15.67
N SER A 249 -11.43 16.95 16.26
CA SER A 249 -10.52 17.54 17.26
C SER A 249 -9.64 18.67 16.70
N ARG A 250 -9.61 18.81 15.38
CA ARG A 250 -8.74 19.73 14.64
C ARG A 250 -9.52 20.55 13.59
N ALA A 251 -10.86 20.53 13.66
CA ALA A 251 -11.77 21.34 12.85
C ALA A 251 -11.92 22.76 13.43
#